data_AF-A0A380DPN5-F1
#
_entry.id   AF-A0A380DPN5-F1
#
_cell.length_a   1.000
_cell.length_b   1.000
_cell.length_c   1.000
_cell.angle_alpha   90.00
_cell.angle_beta   90.00
_cell.angle_gamma   90.00
#
_symmetry.space_group_name_H-M   'P 1'
#
loop_
_entity.id
_entity.type
_entity.pdbx_description
1 polymer ?
#
loop_
_entity_poly.entity_id
_entity_poly.type
_entity_poly.pdbx_seq_one_letter_code
_entity_poly.pdbx_strand_id
1 'polypeptide(L)'
;MQWRNEINQAYHSWFEFVQNKNNKENKLSLQFINKNDYRIFTFDARDSRHLSFIEAPIIVNVQASDLSNDFYYAMISQGGYLFKNYDALVKNIEKYHLDGEISGITNYKDSVMEMYHENNLKLTVLNFSQIIIAIILIIIILFDVKYYFEQHRKLLVIKKLYGYSTLRANYRYLLINNIVVVFIGIFTNVILHSHYIMMIFATILVVQILLQICSLYYHGRRFNEVIKEF
;
A
#
# COMPACT_ATOMS: atom_id res chain seq x y z
N MET A 1 -21.29 -46.92 -21.88
CA MET A 1 -20.19 -47.86 -21.55
C MET A 1 -18.82 -47.37 -22.05
N GLN A 2 -18.69 -46.85 -23.29
CA GLN A 2 -17.43 -46.30 -23.84
C GLN A 2 -16.74 -45.24 -22.96
N TRP A 3 -17.47 -44.22 -22.48
CA TRP A 3 -16.91 -43.14 -21.67
C TRP A 3 -16.19 -43.59 -20.39
N ARG A 4 -16.67 -44.66 -19.72
CA ARG A 4 -16.03 -45.17 -18.51
C ARG A 4 -14.73 -45.91 -18.83
N ASN A 5 -14.68 -46.58 -19.97
CA ASN A 5 -13.45 -47.24 -20.44
C ASN A 5 -12.42 -46.21 -20.93
N GLU A 6 -12.86 -45.14 -21.58
CA GLU A 6 -11.97 -44.04 -21.99
C GLU A 6 -11.39 -43.30 -20.79
N ILE A 7 -12.21 -43.01 -19.76
CA ILE A 7 -11.72 -42.40 -18.51
C ILE A 7 -10.78 -43.35 -17.77
N ASN A 8 -11.10 -44.65 -17.70
CA ASN A 8 -10.21 -45.62 -17.06
C ASN A 8 -8.90 -45.81 -17.83
N GLN A 9 -8.92 -45.75 -19.17
CA GLN A 9 -7.71 -45.78 -19.99
C GLN A 9 -6.89 -44.49 -19.85
N ALA A 10 -7.54 -43.33 -19.82
CA ALA A 10 -6.87 -42.06 -19.56
C ALA A 10 -6.24 -42.03 -18.16
N TYR A 11 -6.95 -42.57 -17.16
CA TYR A 11 -6.43 -42.70 -15.79
C TYR A 11 -5.29 -43.71 -15.72
N HIS A 12 -5.41 -44.89 -16.34
CA HIS A 12 -4.32 -45.87 -16.36
C HIS A 12 -3.10 -45.38 -17.12
N SER A 13 -3.28 -44.72 -18.26
CA SER A 13 -2.15 -44.14 -19.01
C SER A 13 -1.49 -42.99 -18.26
N TRP A 14 -2.26 -42.15 -17.58
CA TRP A 14 -1.72 -41.12 -16.68
C TRP A 14 -1.00 -41.73 -15.47
N PHE A 15 -1.59 -42.75 -14.84
CA PHE A 15 -1.00 -43.46 -13.70
C PHE A 15 0.30 -44.16 -14.10
N GLU A 16 0.33 -44.88 -15.21
CA GLU A 16 1.55 -45.49 -15.75
C GLU A 16 2.59 -44.44 -16.14
N PHE A 17 2.18 -43.28 -16.67
CA PHE A 17 3.08 -42.17 -16.95
C PHE A 17 3.71 -41.62 -15.66
N VAL A 18 2.92 -41.39 -14.61
CA VAL A 18 3.41 -40.91 -13.30
C VAL A 18 4.29 -41.97 -12.63
N GLN A 19 3.87 -43.23 -12.64
CA GLN A 19 4.61 -44.36 -12.08
C GLN A 19 5.94 -44.57 -12.81
N ASN A 20 5.97 -44.51 -14.14
CA ASN A 20 7.20 -44.66 -14.92
C ASN A 20 8.11 -43.42 -14.84
N LYS A 21 7.57 -42.22 -14.63
CA LYS A 21 8.37 -41.01 -14.39
C LYS A 21 9.01 -41.03 -12.99
N ASN A 22 8.31 -41.56 -11.99
CA ASN A 22 8.85 -41.73 -10.62
C ASN A 22 9.75 -42.97 -10.48
N ASN A 23 9.60 -44.00 -11.34
CA ASN A 23 10.46 -45.20 -11.36
C ASN A 23 11.74 -45.01 -12.18
N LYS A 24 11.82 -44.01 -13.07
CA LYS A 24 13.11 -43.59 -13.59
C LYS A 24 13.80 -42.81 -12.48
N GLU A 25 14.91 -43.35 -12.00
CA GLU A 25 15.88 -42.65 -11.14
C GLU A 25 16.46 -41.41 -11.86
N ASN A 26 15.63 -40.44 -12.23
CA ASN A 26 16.09 -39.09 -12.56
C ASN A 26 16.51 -38.47 -11.23
N LYS A 27 17.68 -38.90 -10.76
CA LYS A 27 18.40 -38.27 -9.65
C LYS A 27 18.59 -36.83 -10.10
N LEU A 28 17.84 -35.91 -9.49
CA LEU A 28 18.08 -34.48 -9.57
C LEU A 28 19.61 -34.30 -9.43
N SER A 29 20.24 -33.73 -10.45
CA SER A 29 21.68 -33.48 -10.39
C SER A 29 21.93 -32.35 -9.39
N LEU A 30 21.99 -32.70 -8.11
CA LEU A 30 22.26 -31.79 -7.03
C LEU A 30 23.73 -31.36 -7.12
N GLN A 31 23.98 -30.19 -7.70
CA GLN A 31 25.29 -29.55 -7.57
C GLN A 31 25.31 -28.76 -6.27
N PHE A 32 25.95 -29.34 -5.26
CA PHE A 32 26.27 -28.62 -4.03
C PHE A 32 27.38 -27.62 -4.33
N ILE A 33 27.02 -26.36 -4.57
CA ILE A 33 28.00 -25.28 -4.61
C ILE A 33 28.31 -24.93 -3.15
N ASN A 34 29.20 -25.70 -2.53
CA ASN A 34 29.69 -25.37 -1.19
C ASN A 34 30.67 -24.20 -1.30
N LYS A 35 30.14 -22.98 -1.25
CA LYS A 35 30.91 -21.80 -0.90
C LYS A 35 30.50 -21.40 0.50
N ASN A 36 31.38 -21.65 1.47
CA ASN A 36 31.21 -21.13 2.82
C ASN A 36 31.03 -19.60 2.76
N ASP A 37 30.06 -19.10 3.51
CA ASP A 37 29.77 -17.69 3.82
C ASP A 37 29.09 -16.81 2.74
N TYR A 38 28.08 -17.32 2.02
CA TYR A 38 27.11 -16.45 1.36
C TYR A 38 25.71 -16.58 1.96
N ARG A 39 25.04 -15.43 2.11
CA ARG A 39 23.67 -15.31 2.62
C ARG A 39 22.77 -14.88 1.49
N ILE A 40 21.66 -15.57 1.28
CA ILE A 40 20.67 -15.15 0.29
C ILE A 40 19.58 -14.37 1.01
N PHE A 41 19.35 -13.14 0.54
CA PHE A 41 18.19 -12.37 0.94
C PHE A 41 16.94 -13.03 0.34
N THR A 42 16.00 -13.40 1.19
CA THR A 42 14.69 -13.92 0.80
C THR A 42 13.59 -12.96 1.23
N PHE A 43 12.57 -12.83 0.39
CA PHE A 43 11.37 -12.07 0.70
C PHE A 43 10.14 -12.86 0.26
N ASP A 44 9.13 -12.92 1.12
CA ASP A 44 7.81 -13.40 0.74
C ASP A 44 7.05 -12.24 0.08
N ALA A 45 6.67 -12.42 -1.19
CA ALA A 45 5.92 -11.41 -1.95
C ALA A 45 4.49 -11.17 -1.42
N ARG A 46 3.96 -12.08 -0.58
CA ARG A 46 2.62 -11.99 0.02
C ARG A 46 2.63 -11.54 1.49
N ASP A 47 3.75 -11.73 2.21
CA ASP A 47 3.95 -11.17 3.55
C ASP A 47 5.22 -10.31 3.60
N SER A 48 5.03 -8.99 3.43
CA SER A 48 6.11 -8.01 3.46
C SER A 48 6.84 -7.91 4.80
N ARG A 49 6.40 -8.63 5.84
CA ARG A 49 7.03 -8.64 7.17
C ARG A 49 8.09 -9.73 7.32
N HIS A 50 8.17 -10.70 6.40
CA HIS A 50 9.14 -11.79 6.45
C HIS A 50 10.27 -11.54 5.45
N LEU A 51 11.09 -10.53 5.78
CA LEU A 51 12.39 -10.31 5.16
C LEU A 51 13.44 -11.02 6.00
N SER A 52 14.13 -11.99 5.43
CA SER A 52 15.16 -12.73 6.16
C SER A 52 16.34 -13.07 5.27
N PHE A 53 17.48 -13.34 5.91
CA PHE A 53 18.65 -13.90 5.24
C PHE A 53 18.72 -15.38 5.55
N ILE A 54 18.82 -16.20 4.51
CA ILE A 54 19.09 -17.63 4.66
C ILE A 54 20.60 -17.80 4.70
N GLU A 55 21.09 -18.28 5.83
CA GLU A 55 22.48 -18.64 6.06
C GLU A 55 22.81 -19.96 5.35
N ALA A 56 23.91 -20.03 4.60
CA ALA A 56 24.38 -21.21 3.88
C ALA A 56 23.30 -21.95 3.05
N PRO A 57 22.61 -21.27 2.12
CA PRO A 57 21.52 -21.87 1.37
C PRO A 57 22.03 -22.88 0.34
N ILE A 58 21.42 -24.07 0.32
CA ILE A 58 21.62 -25.07 -0.73
C ILE A 58 20.86 -24.62 -1.97
N ILE A 59 21.58 -24.23 -3.02
CA ILE A 59 20.97 -23.89 -4.31
C ILE A 59 20.88 -25.16 -5.15
N VAL A 60 19.66 -25.56 -5.48
CA VAL A 60 19.42 -26.66 -6.41
C VAL A 60 19.12 -26.08 -7.78
N ASN A 61 19.98 -26.36 -8.76
CA ASN A 61 19.73 -26.02 -10.15
C ASN A 61 18.87 -27.11 -10.77
N VAL A 62 17.61 -26.79 -11.09
CA VAL A 62 16.65 -27.73 -11.65
C VAL A 62 16.33 -27.32 -13.09
N GLN A 63 16.42 -28.26 -14.04
CA GLN A 63 16.02 -27.99 -15.43
C GLN A 63 14.53 -28.26 -15.62
N ALA A 64 13.91 -27.64 -16.63
CA ALA A 64 12.48 -27.83 -16.92
C ALA A 64 12.11 -29.30 -17.18
N SER A 65 13.06 -30.11 -17.65
CA SER A 65 12.92 -31.56 -17.82
C SER A 65 12.86 -32.35 -16.51
N ASP A 66 13.45 -31.80 -15.44
CA ASP A 66 13.52 -32.44 -14.12
C ASP A 66 12.24 -32.17 -13.30
N LEU A 67 11.48 -31.14 -13.69
CA LEU A 67 10.21 -30.77 -13.07
C LEU A 67 9.05 -31.48 -13.77
N SER A 68 8.04 -31.90 -13.00
CA SER A 68 6.73 -32.23 -13.58
C SER A 68 5.96 -30.95 -13.89
N ASN A 69 5.03 -31.00 -14.85
CA ASN A 69 4.09 -29.90 -15.08
C ASN A 69 3.35 -29.53 -13.78
N ASP A 70 3.10 -30.53 -12.91
CA ASP A 70 2.47 -30.37 -11.61
C ASP A 70 3.30 -29.53 -10.64
N PHE A 71 4.63 -29.50 -10.75
CA PHE A 71 5.49 -28.64 -9.93
C PHE A 71 5.26 -27.16 -10.23
N TYR A 72 5.14 -26.79 -11.51
CA TYR A 72 4.85 -25.42 -11.91
C TYR A 72 3.47 -24.97 -11.44
N TYR A 73 2.46 -25.85 -11.55
CA TYR A 73 1.12 -25.56 -11.07
C TYR A 73 1.06 -25.50 -9.53
N ALA A 74 1.72 -26.42 -8.83
CA ALA A 74 1.80 -26.44 -7.38
C ALA A 74 2.59 -25.24 -6.81
N MET A 75 3.63 -24.77 -7.50
CA MET A 75 4.39 -23.59 -7.10
C MET A 75 3.55 -22.31 -7.19
N ILE A 76 2.73 -22.18 -8.24
CA ILE A 76 1.83 -21.02 -8.40
C ILE A 76 0.66 -21.09 -7.40
N SER A 77 0.21 -22.30 -7.06
CA SER A 77 -0.97 -22.52 -6.22
C SER A 77 -0.69 -22.83 -4.75
N GLN A 78 0.57 -22.91 -4.34
CA GLN A 78 0.98 -23.44 -3.03
C GLN A 78 0.43 -24.84 -2.73
N GLY A 79 0.31 -25.70 -3.74
CA GLY A 79 -0.21 -27.06 -3.61
C GLY A 79 -1.73 -27.19 -3.69
N GLY A 80 -2.47 -26.12 -4.00
CA GLY A 80 -3.91 -26.19 -4.29
C GLY A 80 -4.23 -26.42 -5.77
N TYR A 81 -5.33 -27.10 -6.10
CA TYR A 81 -5.82 -27.16 -7.48
C TYR A 81 -6.98 -26.17 -7.66
N LEU A 82 -6.84 -25.23 -8.61
CA LEU A 82 -7.87 -24.23 -8.89
C LEU A 82 -8.86 -24.76 -9.92
N PHE A 83 -10.12 -24.89 -9.52
CA PHE A 83 -11.21 -25.31 -10.41
C PHE A 83 -12.17 -24.15 -10.68
N LYS A 84 -12.66 -24.04 -11.92
CA LYS A 84 -13.52 -22.93 -12.35
C LYS A 84 -14.91 -22.95 -11.72
N ASN A 85 -15.44 -24.13 -11.39
CA ASN A 85 -16.81 -24.29 -10.90
C ASN A 85 -16.80 -25.05 -9.56
N TYR A 86 -17.01 -24.29 -8.48
CA TYR A 86 -17.03 -24.80 -7.12
C TYR A 86 -18.14 -25.84 -6.92
N ASP A 87 -19.36 -25.56 -7.37
CA ASP A 87 -20.51 -26.47 -7.17
C ASP A 87 -20.34 -27.80 -7.91
N ALA A 88 -19.77 -27.76 -9.12
CA ALA A 88 -19.46 -28.96 -9.88
C ALA A 88 -18.34 -29.79 -9.23
N LEU A 89 -17.34 -29.13 -8.64
CA LEU A 89 -16.26 -29.79 -7.91
C LEU A 89 -16.80 -30.48 -6.66
N VAL A 90 -17.59 -29.78 -5.84
CA VAL A 90 -18.22 -30.33 -4.62
C VAL A 90 -19.08 -31.55 -4.97
N LYS A 91 -19.93 -31.45 -6.00
CA LYS A 91 -20.76 -32.57 -6.46
C LYS A 91 -19.96 -33.76 -6.97
N ASN A 92 -18.84 -33.52 -7.64
CA ASN A 92 -17.98 -34.60 -8.12
C ASN A 92 -17.23 -35.27 -6.96
N ILE A 93 -16.73 -34.51 -6.00
CA ILE A 93 -16.06 -35.05 -4.82
C ILE A 93 -17.01 -35.94 -4.02
N GLU A 94 -18.26 -35.50 -3.83
CA GLU A 94 -19.31 -36.29 -3.18
C GLU A 94 -19.67 -37.54 -4.00
N LYS A 95 -19.85 -37.41 -5.32
CA LYS A 95 -20.19 -38.51 -6.24
C LYS A 95 -19.13 -39.61 -6.29
N TYR A 96 -17.86 -39.25 -6.13
CA TYR A 96 -16.73 -40.19 -6.21
C TYR A 96 -16.18 -40.58 -4.81
N HIS A 97 -16.84 -40.17 -3.73
CA HIS A 97 -16.41 -40.46 -2.34
C HIS A 97 -14.95 -40.06 -2.07
N LEU A 98 -14.56 -38.89 -2.56
CA LEU A 98 -13.21 -38.33 -2.40
C LEU A 98 -13.10 -37.41 -1.17
N ASP A 99 -14.15 -37.34 -0.36
CA ASP A 99 -14.27 -36.51 0.83
C ASP A 99 -13.24 -36.84 1.92
N GLY A 100 -12.85 -38.12 2.06
CA GLY A 100 -11.81 -38.56 2.98
C GLY A 100 -10.37 -38.30 2.50
N GLU A 101 -10.18 -38.07 1.21
CA GLU A 101 -8.86 -37.86 0.57
C GLU A 101 -8.53 -36.38 0.38
N ILE A 102 -9.50 -35.49 0.57
CA ILE A 102 -9.39 -34.05 0.32
C ILE A 102 -9.53 -33.30 1.64
N SER A 103 -8.44 -32.69 2.11
CA SER A 103 -8.37 -31.98 3.39
C SER A 103 -9.26 -30.72 3.47
N GLY A 104 -9.86 -30.28 2.37
CA GLY A 104 -10.79 -29.16 2.32
C GLY A 104 -10.92 -28.54 0.94
N ILE A 105 -12.08 -27.95 0.65
CA ILE A 105 -12.34 -27.21 -0.59
C ILE A 105 -12.61 -25.75 -0.20
N THR A 106 -11.84 -24.81 -0.76
CA THR A 106 -12.01 -23.38 -0.50
C THR A 106 -12.61 -22.69 -1.73
N ASN A 107 -13.67 -21.90 -1.54
CA ASN A 107 -14.21 -21.07 -2.61
C ASN A 107 -13.34 -19.80 -2.77
N TYR A 108 -12.43 -19.83 -3.74
CA TYR A 108 -11.54 -18.70 -4.01
C TYR A 108 -12.30 -17.40 -4.35
N LYS A 109 -13.52 -17.49 -4.89
CA LYS A 109 -14.37 -16.31 -5.15
C LYS A 109 -14.76 -15.60 -3.86
N ASP A 110 -15.11 -16.36 -2.82
CA ASP A 110 -15.54 -15.81 -1.54
C ASP A 110 -14.35 -15.21 -0.79
N SER A 111 -13.19 -15.88 -0.81
CA SER A 111 -11.95 -15.32 -0.24
C SER A 111 -11.50 -14.03 -0.93
N VAL A 112 -11.61 -13.96 -2.26
CA VAL A 112 -11.31 -12.72 -2.99
C VAL A 112 -12.34 -11.62 -2.69
N MET A 113 -13.62 -11.98 -2.54
CA MET A 113 -14.66 -11.03 -2.18
C MET A 113 -14.49 -10.48 -0.76
N GLU A 114 -14.09 -11.33 0.19
CA GLU A 114 -13.78 -10.94 1.56
C GLU A 114 -12.56 -10.02 1.62
N MET A 115 -11.46 -10.38 0.96
CA MET A 115 -10.29 -9.49 0.83
C MET A 115 -10.64 -8.17 0.15
N TYR A 116 -11.50 -8.19 -0.88
CA TYR A 116 -11.97 -6.99 -1.54
C TYR A 116 -12.79 -6.11 -0.57
N HIS A 117 -13.68 -6.72 0.21
CA HIS A 117 -14.50 -6.00 1.18
C HIS A 117 -13.65 -5.38 2.30
N GLU A 118 -12.72 -6.15 2.88
CA GLU A 118 -11.79 -5.65 3.88
C GLU A 118 -10.94 -4.49 3.37
N ASN A 119 -10.38 -4.62 2.17
CA ASN A 119 -9.57 -3.56 1.56
C ASN A 119 -10.42 -2.33 1.27
N ASN A 120 -11.66 -2.50 0.81
CA ASN A 120 -12.56 -1.39 0.56
C ASN A 120 -12.96 -0.68 1.87
N LEU A 121 -13.16 -1.41 2.96
CA LEU A 121 -13.39 -0.83 4.29
C LEU A 121 -12.17 -0.03 4.78
N LYS A 122 -10.96 -0.61 4.69
CA LYS A 122 -9.71 0.07 5.06
C LYS A 122 -9.51 1.36 4.23
N LEU A 123 -9.74 1.32 2.92
CA LEU A 123 -9.68 2.49 2.04
C LEU A 123 -10.72 3.55 2.43
N THR A 124 -11.95 3.12 2.73
CA THR A 124 -13.02 4.04 3.16
C THR A 124 -12.61 4.77 4.44
N VAL A 125 -12.13 4.06 5.46
CA VAL A 125 -11.67 4.66 6.72
C VAL A 125 -10.51 5.64 6.50
N LEU A 126 -9.54 5.28 5.65
CA LEU A 126 -8.42 6.15 5.31
C LEU A 126 -8.88 7.45 4.63
N ASN A 127 -9.80 7.36 3.68
CA ASN A 127 -10.36 8.54 3.01
C ASN A 127 -11.10 9.46 3.99
N PHE A 128 -11.90 8.90 4.92
CA PHE A 128 -12.54 9.69 5.97
C PHE A 128 -11.53 10.38 6.88
N SER A 129 -10.46 9.69 7.26
CA SER A 129 -9.40 10.25 8.10
C SER A 129 -8.67 11.41 7.41
N GLN A 130 -8.39 11.28 6.11
CA GLN A 130 -7.77 12.35 5.32
C GLN A 130 -8.64 13.63 5.28
N ILE A 131 -9.96 13.48 5.13
CA ILE A 131 -10.89 14.62 5.14
C ILE A 131 -10.86 15.33 6.50
N ILE A 132 -10.90 14.57 7.60
CA ILE A 132 -10.85 15.14 8.95
C ILE A 132 -9.54 15.90 9.17
N ILE A 133 -8.40 15.32 8.77
CA ILE A 133 -7.09 15.97 8.89
C ILE A 133 -7.04 17.27 8.07
N ALA A 134 -7.61 17.28 6.87
CA ALA A 134 -7.68 18.49 6.03
C ALA A 134 -8.51 19.61 6.70
N ILE A 135 -9.63 19.27 7.33
CA ILE A 135 -10.47 20.24 8.06
C ILE A 135 -9.69 20.82 9.26
N ILE A 136 -9.02 19.96 10.04
CA ILE A 136 -8.21 20.39 11.19
C ILE A 136 -7.10 21.35 10.75
N LEU A 137 -6.42 21.05 9.64
CA LEU A 137 -5.38 21.91 9.08
C LEU A 137 -5.91 23.31 8.75
N ILE A 138 -7.08 23.41 8.12
CA ILE A 138 -7.72 24.71 7.81
C ILE A 138 -8.03 25.48 9.09
N ILE A 139 -8.59 24.82 10.10
CA ILE A 139 -8.93 25.46 11.39
C ILE A 139 -7.67 25.99 12.08
N ILE A 140 -6.60 25.21 12.12
CA ILE A 140 -5.32 25.62 12.71
C ILE A 140 -4.77 26.88 12.01
N ILE A 141 -4.78 26.91 10.68
CA ILE A 141 -4.30 28.08 9.91
C ILE A 141 -5.12 29.34 10.25
N LEU A 142 -6.45 29.22 10.31
CA LEU A 142 -7.32 30.35 10.64
C LEU A 142 -7.08 30.85 12.08
N PHE A 143 -6.93 29.92 13.02
CA PHE A 143 -6.71 30.25 14.42
C PHE A 143 -5.34 30.90 14.65
N ASP A 144 -4.29 30.39 13.99
CA ASP A 144 -2.92 30.93 14.04
C ASP A 144 -2.88 32.39 13.55
N VAL A 145 -3.49 32.68 12.39
CA VAL A 145 -3.57 34.05 11.87
C VAL A 145 -4.35 34.95 12.84
N LYS A 146 -5.49 34.49 13.38
CA LYS A 146 -6.28 35.26 14.34
C LYS A 146 -5.46 35.58 15.60
N TYR A 147 -4.79 34.58 16.17
CA TYR A 147 -3.95 34.72 17.34
C TYR A 147 -2.82 35.73 17.12
N TYR A 148 -2.17 35.68 15.95
CA TYR A 148 -1.16 36.66 15.57
C TYR A 148 -1.69 38.11 15.59
N PHE A 149 -2.90 38.35 15.04
CA PHE A 149 -3.51 39.68 15.05
C PHE A 149 -3.87 40.16 16.46
N GLU A 150 -4.37 39.26 17.32
CA GLU A 150 -4.71 39.60 18.70
C GLU A 150 -3.46 39.99 19.51
N GLN A 151 -2.39 39.20 19.39
CA GLN A 151 -1.13 39.45 20.10
C GLN A 151 -0.44 40.75 19.64
N HIS A 152 -0.46 41.05 18.33
CA HIS A 152 0.25 42.19 17.75
C HIS A 152 -0.63 43.39 17.43
N ARG A 153 -1.87 43.41 17.94
CA ARG A 153 -2.89 44.42 17.62
C ARG A 153 -2.37 45.86 17.67
N LYS A 154 -1.68 46.26 18.76
CA LYS A 154 -1.15 47.63 18.92
C LYS A 154 -0.17 48.01 17.82
N LEU A 155 0.79 47.13 17.52
CA LEU A 155 1.80 47.34 16.49
C LEU A 155 1.18 47.43 15.09
N LEU A 156 0.18 46.59 14.82
CA LEU A 156 -0.51 46.58 13.53
C LEU A 156 -1.32 47.85 13.29
N VAL A 157 -1.99 48.37 14.33
CA VAL A 157 -2.69 49.67 14.27
C VAL A 157 -1.71 50.81 13.97
N ILE A 158 -0.57 50.85 14.67
CA ILE A 158 0.46 51.87 14.44
C ILE A 158 0.95 51.81 12.98
N LYS A 159 1.35 50.62 12.51
CA LYS A 159 1.79 50.44 11.11
C LYS A 159 0.70 50.86 10.12
N LYS A 160 -0.58 50.65 10.45
CA LYS A 160 -1.69 51.05 9.58
C LYS A 160 -1.87 52.56 9.51
N LEU A 161 -1.72 53.27 10.64
CA LEU A 161 -1.73 54.73 10.70
C LEU A 161 -0.60 55.35 9.86
N TYR A 162 0.58 54.69 9.82
CA TYR A 162 1.69 55.08 8.95
C TYR A 162 1.50 54.70 7.46
N GLY A 163 0.33 54.21 7.05
CA GLY A 163 -0.01 53.93 5.65
C GLY A 163 0.56 52.62 5.09
N TYR A 164 1.05 51.70 5.93
CA TYR A 164 1.51 50.40 5.43
C TYR A 164 0.35 49.56 4.88
N SER A 165 0.58 48.90 3.74
CA SER A 165 -0.36 47.91 3.21
C SER A 165 -0.42 46.67 4.13
N THR A 166 -1.56 45.99 4.16
CA THR A 166 -1.81 44.85 5.07
C THR A 166 -0.79 43.72 4.87
N LEU A 167 -0.33 43.49 3.63
CA LEU A 167 0.73 42.52 3.33
C LEU A 167 2.10 42.98 3.83
N ARG A 168 2.46 44.25 3.59
CA ARG A 168 3.77 44.79 4.00
C ARG A 168 3.91 44.88 5.51
N ALA A 169 2.81 45.11 6.24
CA ALA A 169 2.81 45.11 7.69
C ALA A 169 3.11 43.71 8.30
N ASN A 170 2.76 42.64 7.57
CA ASN A 170 2.73 41.26 8.03
C ASN A 170 3.71 40.30 7.31
N TYR A 171 4.56 40.82 6.41
CA TYR A 171 5.43 39.98 5.58
C TYR A 171 6.40 39.11 6.40
N ARG A 172 6.90 39.62 7.55
CA ARG A 172 7.80 38.86 8.43
C ARG A 172 7.13 37.63 9.02
N TYR A 173 5.87 37.77 9.45
CA TYR A 173 5.08 36.67 9.96
C TYR A 173 4.89 35.59 8.89
N LEU A 174 4.48 35.99 7.68
CA LEU A 174 4.31 35.08 6.56
C LEU A 174 5.62 34.34 6.22
N LEU A 175 6.75 35.04 6.18
CA LEU A 175 8.05 34.42 5.88
C LEU A 175 8.44 33.39 6.95
N ILE A 176 8.38 33.75 8.23
CA ILE A 176 8.81 32.85 9.32
C ILE A 176 7.94 31.59 9.34
N ASN A 177 6.62 31.74 9.25
CA ASN A 177 5.69 30.60 9.29
C ASN A 177 5.95 29.64 8.11
N ASN A 178 6.10 30.18 6.89
CA ASN A 178 6.35 29.35 5.72
C ASN A 178 7.74 28.71 5.71
N ILE A 179 8.78 29.35 6.27
CA ILE A 179 10.12 28.75 6.40
C ILE A 179 10.06 27.50 7.30
N VAL A 180 9.34 27.58 8.43
CA VAL A 180 9.18 26.44 9.34
C VAL A 180 8.48 25.27 8.63
N VAL A 181 7.43 25.56 7.86
CA VAL A 181 6.70 24.56 7.08
C VAL A 181 7.59 23.92 6.02
N VAL A 182 8.36 24.73 5.26
CA VAL A 182 9.32 24.21 4.27
C VAL A 182 10.35 23.29 4.93
N PHE A 183 10.84 23.64 6.12
CA PHE A 183 11.80 22.81 6.85
C PHE A 183 11.21 21.45 7.22
N ILE A 184 9.95 21.41 7.68
CA ILE A 184 9.22 20.16 7.94
C ILE A 184 9.04 19.34 6.65
N GLY A 185 8.77 20.00 5.52
CA GLY A 185 8.66 19.37 4.20
C GLY A 185 9.96 18.72 3.72
N ILE A 186 11.10 19.40 3.91
CA ILE A 186 12.41 18.85 3.57
C ILE A 186 12.72 17.64 4.46
N PHE A 187 12.45 17.74 5.77
CA PHE A 187 12.69 16.66 6.72
C PHE A 187 11.88 15.40 6.39
N THR A 188 10.60 15.58 6.06
CA THR A 188 9.73 14.46 5.64
C THR A 188 10.17 13.82 4.33
N ASN A 189 10.70 14.60 3.38
CA ASN A 189 11.27 14.06 2.15
C ASN A 189 12.52 13.20 2.40
N VAL A 190 13.40 13.63 3.31
CA VAL A 190 14.60 12.85 3.69
C VAL A 190 14.23 11.50 4.33
N ILE A 191 13.10 11.40 5.02
CA ILE A 191 12.67 10.14 5.61
C ILE A 191 12.04 9.22 4.55
N LEU A 192 11.14 9.75 3.73
CA LEU A 192 10.27 8.94 2.89
C LEU A 192 10.81 8.66 1.48
N HIS A 193 11.84 9.38 1.03
CA HIS A 193 12.52 9.18 -0.27
C HIS A 193 11.57 9.02 -1.48
N SER A 194 10.40 9.68 -1.46
CA SER A 194 9.37 9.52 -2.49
C SER A 194 9.05 10.84 -3.19
N HIS A 195 9.22 10.85 -4.52
CA HIS A 195 8.98 12.04 -5.34
C HIS A 195 7.50 12.49 -5.34
N TYR A 196 6.56 11.54 -5.28
CA TYR A 196 5.13 11.84 -5.25
C TYR A 196 4.70 12.61 -4.00
N ILE A 197 5.31 12.30 -2.86
CA ILE A 197 5.02 12.97 -1.58
C ILE A 197 5.46 14.43 -1.65
N MET A 198 6.57 14.72 -2.35
CA MET A 198 7.06 16.09 -2.53
C MET A 198 6.09 16.95 -3.36
N MET A 199 5.48 16.39 -4.41
CA MET A 199 4.48 17.11 -5.22
C MET A 199 3.21 17.42 -4.42
N ILE A 200 2.73 16.45 -3.63
CA ILE A 200 1.57 16.64 -2.75
C ILE A 200 1.87 17.72 -1.71
N PHE A 201 3.04 17.66 -1.09
CA PHE A 201 3.47 18.66 -0.11
C PHE A 201 3.55 20.07 -0.69
N ALA A 202 4.13 20.22 -1.89
CA ALA A 202 4.20 21.50 -2.57
C ALA A 202 2.79 22.08 -2.85
N THR A 203 1.85 21.22 -3.22
CA THR A 203 0.45 21.61 -3.45
C THR A 203 -0.21 22.10 -2.15
N ILE A 204 -0.02 21.37 -1.05
CA ILE A 204 -0.52 21.77 0.29
C ILE A 204 0.06 23.13 0.70
N LEU A 205 1.35 23.35 0.46
CA LEU A 205 2.04 24.60 0.82
C LEU A 205 1.47 25.80 0.06
N VAL A 206 1.18 25.63 -1.24
CA VAL A 206 0.51 26.69 -2.04
C VAL A 206 -0.87 27.00 -1.48
N VAL A 207 -1.68 25.97 -1.17
CA VAL A 207 -3.02 26.16 -0.58
C VAL A 207 -2.92 26.87 0.78
N GLN A 208 -1.95 26.50 1.61
CA GLN A 208 -1.70 27.12 2.90
C GLN A 208 -1.38 28.61 2.77
N ILE A 209 -0.48 28.99 1.85
CA ILE A 209 -0.13 30.39 1.61
C ILE A 209 -1.37 31.18 1.15
N LEU A 210 -2.16 30.63 0.22
CA LEU A 210 -3.38 31.27 -0.26
C LEU A 210 -4.39 31.51 0.87
N LEU A 211 -4.61 30.52 1.74
CA LEU A 211 -5.48 30.64 2.91
C LEU A 211 -4.97 31.70 3.90
N GLN A 212 -3.66 31.72 4.18
CA GLN A 212 -3.05 32.72 5.07
C GLN A 212 -3.23 34.14 4.53
N ILE A 213 -3.01 34.36 3.23
CA ILE A 213 -3.21 35.66 2.59
C ILE A 213 -4.67 36.09 2.65
N CYS A 214 -5.60 35.17 2.36
CA CYS A 214 -7.04 35.44 2.42
C CYS A 214 -7.48 35.83 3.85
N SER A 215 -7.04 35.08 4.86
CA SER A 215 -7.33 35.35 6.27
C SER A 215 -6.72 36.69 6.74
N LEU A 216 -5.49 37.00 6.32
CA LEU A 216 -4.85 38.30 6.59
C LEU A 216 -5.64 39.46 6.00
N TYR A 217 -6.18 39.29 4.78
CA TYR A 217 -6.99 40.32 4.13
C TYR A 217 -8.33 40.51 4.85
N TYR A 218 -9.00 39.42 5.22
CA TYR A 218 -10.26 39.43 5.96
C TYR A 218 -10.12 40.17 7.30
N HIS A 219 -9.11 39.81 8.11
CA HIS A 219 -8.87 40.49 9.38
C HIS A 219 -8.34 41.92 9.21
N GLY A 220 -7.50 42.18 8.21
CA GLY A 220 -7.04 43.53 7.90
C GLY A 220 -8.16 44.49 7.52
N ARG A 221 -9.19 44.03 6.81
CA ARG A 221 -10.37 44.85 6.46
C ARG A 221 -11.24 45.15 7.68
N ARG A 222 -11.49 44.14 8.53
CA ARG A 222 -12.23 44.32 9.79
C ARG A 222 -11.55 45.30 10.74
N PHE A 223 -10.21 45.29 10.80
CA PHE A 223 -9.45 46.28 11.56
C PHE A 223 -9.60 47.72 11.03
N ASN A 224 -9.74 47.90 9.72
CA ASN A 224 -9.95 49.21 9.11
C ASN A 224 -11.33 49.81 9.44
N GLU A 225 -12.36 48.97 9.57
CA GLU A 225 -13.70 49.42 9.96
C GLU A 225 -13.68 49.94 11.40
N VAL A 226 -13.03 49.22 12.32
CA VAL A 226 -12.89 49.63 13.73
C VAL A 226 -12.10 50.94 13.88
N ILE A 227 -11.08 51.19 13.05
CA ILE A 227 -10.31 52.45 13.11
C ILE A 227 -11.10 53.64 12.56
N LYS A 228 -12.03 53.44 11.60
CA LYS A 228 -12.89 54.51 11.07
C LYS A 228 -13.98 54.98 12.06
N GLU A 229 -14.28 54.17 13.07
CA GLU A 229 -15.25 54.51 14.13
C GLU A 229 -14.65 55.34 15.27
N PHE A 230 -13.33 55.56 15.27
CA PHE A 230 -12.60 56.47 16.17
C PHE A 230 -12.21 57.75 15.45
#